data_AF-A0A533ZS13-F1
#
_entry.id   AF-A0A533ZS13-F1
#
_cell.length_a   1.000
_cell.length_b   1.000
_cell.length_c   1.000
_cell.angle_alpha   90.00
_cell.angle_beta   90.00
_cell.angle_gamma   90.00
#
_symmetry.space_group_name_H-M   'P 1'
#
loop_
_entity.id
_entity.type
_entity.pdbx_description
1 polymer ?
#
loop_
_entity_poly.entity_id
_entity_poly.type
_entity_poly.pdbx_seq_one_letter_code
_entity_poly.pdbx_strand_id
1 'polypeptide(L)' 'MPPSTDPFYAGLGQAVRIGTELLGALIVGGGLGWLADTYLFASGPWGMVAGLVLGAIAGVRNAYRTAQRWKG' A
#
# COMPACT_ATOMS: atom_id res chain seq x y z
N MET A 1 -1.94 29.41 -18.14
CA MET A 1 -2.40 29.51 -16.74
C MET A 1 -1.30 28.98 -15.85
N PRO A 2 -0.81 29.73 -14.85
CA PRO A 2 -0.07 29.09 -13.77
C PRO A 2 -1.00 28.01 -13.16
N PRO A 3 -0.52 26.78 -12.94
CA PRO A 3 -1.32 25.79 -12.23
C PRO A 3 -1.72 26.40 -10.89
N SER A 4 -3.00 26.31 -10.53
CA SER A 4 -3.47 26.70 -9.20
C SER A 4 -2.82 25.74 -8.20
N THR A 5 -1.67 26.13 -7.67
CA THR A 5 -0.97 25.49 -6.55
C THR A 5 -1.76 25.71 -5.28
N ASP A 6 -3.03 25.31 -5.27
CA ASP A 6 -3.83 25.33 -4.07
C ASP A 6 -3.27 24.24 -3.15
N PRO A 7 -2.86 24.59 -1.92
CA PRO A 7 -2.33 23.63 -0.95
C PRO A 7 -3.27 22.43 -0.74
N PHE A 8 -4.57 22.66 -0.96
CA PHE A 8 -5.61 21.64 -0.95
C PHE A 8 -5.44 20.60 -2.06
N TYR A 9 -5.28 20.99 -3.33
CA TYR A 9 -5.09 20.05 -4.43
C TYR A 9 -3.77 19.29 -4.32
N ALA A 10 -2.72 19.94 -3.83
CA ALA A 10 -1.44 19.28 -3.53
C ALA A 10 -1.59 18.22 -2.42
N GLY A 11 -2.30 18.56 -1.33
CA GLY A 11 -2.60 17.61 -0.25
C GLY A 11 -3.48 16.43 -0.71
N LEU A 12 -4.48 16.69 -1.55
CA LEU A 12 -5.32 15.65 -2.14
C LEU A 12 -4.53 14.70 -3.05
N GLY A 13 -3.70 15.23 -3.95
CA GLY A 13 -2.86 14.41 -4.83
C GLY A 13 -1.92 13.50 -4.04
N GLN A 14 -1.39 14.00 -2.94
CA GLN A 14 -0.55 13.21 -2.04
C GLN A 14 -1.33 12.14 -1.29
N ALA A 15 -2.52 12.46 -0.78
CA ALA A 15 -3.39 11.49 -0.11
C ALA A 15 -3.79 10.35 -1.06
N VAL A 16 -4.17 10.66 -2.30
CA VAL A 16 -4.49 9.67 -3.34
C VAL A 16 -3.30 8.78 -3.63
N ARG A 17 -2.10 9.36 -3.79
CA ARG A 17 -0.88 8.58 -4.03
C ARG A 17 -0.60 7.60 -2.88
N ILE A 18 -0.66 8.08 -1.64
CA ILE A 18 -0.47 7.24 -0.44
C ILE A 18 -1.51 6.12 -0.39
N GLY A 19 -2.78 6.42 -0.69
CA GLY A 19 -3.85 5.44 -0.77
C GLY A 19 -3.59 4.36 -1.84
N THR A 20 -3.16 4.77 -3.03
CA THR A 20 -2.83 3.84 -4.12
C THR A 20 -1.61 2.97 -3.80
N GLU A 21 -0.58 3.52 -3.16
CA GLU A 21 0.59 2.75 -2.70
C GLU A 21 0.20 1.69 -1.66
N LEU A 22 -0.69 2.03 -0.72
CA LEU A 22 -1.24 1.12 0.27
C LEU A 22 -2.09 0.01 -0.37
N LEU A 23 -3.04 0.38 -1.23
CA LEU A 23 -3.89 -0.57 -1.94
C LEU A 23 -3.07 -1.51 -2.82
N GLY A 24 -2.09 -0.99 -3.56
CA GLY A 24 -1.19 -1.79 -4.38
C GLY A 24 -0.42 -2.81 -3.55
N ALA A 25 0.14 -2.40 -2.41
CA ALA A 25 0.86 -3.31 -1.52
C ALA A 25 -0.06 -4.39 -0.92
N LEU A 26 -1.31 -4.05 -0.59
CA LEU A 26 -2.28 -5.01 -0.05
C LEU A 26 -2.74 -6.02 -1.10
N ILE A 27 -3.01 -5.57 -2.33
CA ILE A 27 -3.38 -6.44 -3.46
C ILE A 27 -2.24 -7.41 -3.77
N VAL A 28 -1.00 -6.92 -3.82
CA VAL A 28 0.18 -7.77 -4.06
C VAL A 28 0.39 -8.75 -2.91
N GLY A 29 0.31 -8.29 -1.65
CA GLY A 29 0.46 -9.15 -0.47
C GLY A 29 -0.63 -10.22 -0.38
N GLY A 30 -1.88 -9.86 -0.63
CA GLY A 30 -3.01 -10.78 -0.67
C GLY A 30 -2.94 -11.76 -1.82
N GLY A 31 -2.52 -11.31 -3.02
CA GLY A 31 -2.33 -12.18 -4.19
C GLY A 31 -1.21 -13.20 -3.98
N LEU A 32 -0.07 -12.77 -3.42
CA LEU A 32 1.04 -13.68 -3.07
C LEU A 32 0.64 -14.64 -1.94
N GLY A 33 -0.09 -14.15 -0.94
CA GLY A 33 -0.59 -14.98 0.15
C GLY A 33 -1.58 -16.05 -0.30
N TRP A 34 -2.47 -15.70 -1.23
CA TRP A 34 -3.40 -16.65 -1.85
C TRP A 34 -2.68 -17.71 -2.69
N LEU A 35 -1.67 -17.30 -3.47
CA LEU A 35 -0.81 -18.25 -4.19
C LEU A 35 -0.10 -19.19 -3.20
N ALA A 36 0.46 -18.67 -2.11
CA ALA A 36 1.09 -19.49 -1.10
C ALA A 36 0.11 -20.50 -0.47
N ASP A 37 -1.12 -20.08 -0.16
CA ASP A 37 -2.15 -20.99 0.37
C ASP A 37 -2.54 -22.08 -0.64
N THR A 38 -2.62 -21.71 -1.91
CA THR A 38 -3.03 -22.62 -3.00
C THR A 38 -1.95 -23.67 -3.31
N TYR A 39 -0.67 -23.28 -3.28
CA TYR A 39 0.43 -24.13 -3.75
C TYR A 39 1.31 -24.74 -2.64
N LEU A 40 1.44 -24.10 -1.48
CA LEU A 40 2.38 -24.50 -0.42
C LEU A 40 1.68 -25.05 0.83
N PHE A 41 0.59 -24.43 1.26
CA PHE A 41 -0.01 -24.74 2.56
C PHE A 41 -1.18 -25.71 2.48
N ALA A 42 -1.89 -25.81 1.34
CA ALA A 42 -2.99 -26.75 1.06
C ALA A 42 -4.12 -26.82 2.12
N SER A 43 -4.04 -26.04 3.20
CA SER A 43 -4.80 -26.20 4.44
C SER A 43 -4.70 -24.91 5.27
N GLY A 44 -5.75 -24.10 5.21
CA GLY A 44 -5.95 -22.89 6.03
C GLY A 44 -5.39 -21.59 5.42
N PRO A 45 -6.06 -20.42 5.61
CA PRO A 45 -5.72 -19.15 4.97
C PRO A 45 -4.50 -18.45 5.59
N TRP A 46 -3.47 -19.21 5.98
CA TRP A 46 -2.33 -18.72 6.76
C TRP A 46 -1.37 -17.89 5.90
N GLY A 47 -1.15 -18.29 4.64
CA GLY A 47 -0.41 -17.55 3.63
C GLY A 47 -1.11 -16.23 3.28
N MET A 48 -2.44 -16.20 3.14
CA MET A 48 -3.19 -14.95 2.97
C MET A 48 -3.05 -14.03 4.18
N VAL A 49 -3.15 -14.54 5.42
CA VAL A 49 -2.96 -13.72 6.63
C VAL A 49 -1.56 -13.14 6.67
N ALA A 50 -0.52 -13.96 6.49
CA ALA A 50 0.87 -13.49 6.47
C ALA A 50 1.12 -12.51 5.32
N GLY A 51 0.62 -12.79 4.12
CA GLY A 51 0.74 -11.94 2.94
C GLY A 51 0.06 -10.59 3.09
N LEU A 52 -1.14 -10.54 3.66
CA LEU A 52 -1.85 -9.30 3.96
C LEU A 52 -1.14 -8.48 5.04
N VAL A 53 -0.62 -9.12 6.09
CA VAL A 53 0.17 -8.43 7.13
C VAL A 53 1.45 -7.83 6.53
N LEU A 54 2.18 -8.59 5.73
CA LEU A 54 3.39 -8.10 5.05
C LEU A 54 3.07 -6.98 4.06
N GLY A 55 1.98 -7.11 3.28
CA GLY A 55 1.49 -6.09 2.36
C GLY A 55 1.10 -4.80 3.09
N ALA A 56 0.41 -4.90 4.22
CA ALA A 56 0.06 -3.76 5.06
C ALA A 56 1.31 -3.07 5.63
N ILE A 57 2.28 -3.83 6.17
CA ILE A 57 3.54 -3.27 6.68
C ILE A 57 4.32 -2.56 5.56
N ALA A 58 4.43 -3.17 4.38
CA ALA A 58 5.09 -2.58 3.22
C ALA A 58 4.39 -1.29 2.74
N GLY A 59 3.06 -1.32 2.65
CA GLY A 59 2.23 -0.18 2.27
C GLY A 59 2.36 0.99 3.25
N VAL A 60 2.24 0.72 4.56
CA VAL A 60 2.41 1.73 5.61
C VAL A 60 3.84 2.28 5.62
N ARG A 61 4.86 1.45 5.43
CA ARG A 61 6.26 1.90 5.37
C ARG A 61 6.53 2.79 4.16
N ASN A 62 5.88 2.56 3.03
CA ASN A 62 5.97 3.41 1.84
C ASN A 62 5.22 4.74 2.05
N ALA A 63 4.00 4.67 2.55
CA ALA A 63 3.19 5.83 2.93
C ALA A 63 3.94 6.74 3.91
N TYR A 64 4.55 6.17 4.95
CA TYR A 64 5.32 6.90 5.94
C TYR A 64 6.56 7.58 5.33
N ARG A 65 7.29 6.89 4.44
CA ARG A 65 8.40 7.51 3.68
C ARG A 65 7.93 8.64 2.78
N THR A 66 6.80 8.48 2.10
CA THR A 66 6.20 9.52 1.25
C THR A 66 5.77 10.73 2.11
N ALA A 67 5.18 10.50 3.28
CA ALA A 67 4.81 11.57 4.21
C ALA A 67 6.03 12.30 4.80
N GLN A 68 7.11 11.59 5.12
CA GLN A 68 8.36 12.21 5.61
C GLN A 68 9.02 13.09 4.54
N ARG A 69 8.99 12.69 3.26
CA ARG A 69 9.53 13.48 2.15
C ARG A 69 8.78 14.79 1.91
N TRP A 70 7.55 14.93 2.41
CA TRP A 70 6.75 16.14 2.27
C TRP A 70 6.97 17.15 3.41
N LYS A 71 7.69 16.76 4.47
CA LYS A 71 8.07 17.64 5.58
C LYS A 71 9.48 18.25 5.42
N GLY A 72 10.13 18.08 4.27
CA GLY A 72 11.38 18.75 3.91
C GLY A 72 11.16 19.66 2.73
#